data_AF-A0A937BN00-F1
#
_entry.id   AF-A0A937BN00-F1
#
_cell.length_a   1.000
_cell.length_b   1.000
_cell.length_c   1.000
_cell.angle_alpha   90.00
_cell.angle_beta   90.00
_cell.angle_gamma   90.00
#
_symmetry.space_group_name_H-M   'P 1'
#
loop_
_entity.id
_entity.type
_entity.pdbx_description
1 polymer ?
#
loop_
_entity_poly.entity_id
_entity_poly.type
_entity_poly.pdbx_seq_one_letter_code
_entity_poly.pdbx_strand_id
1 'polypeptide(L)'
;MRFELPDNAREAFQFLALALGAVLLLRWAHWGLESWLAPPLTTALSVSIAGLRCGYLIGDHHTWVVGGQDLPGRVALAVLLSLVGGLGGAAFGWLVKRKWNPKRGRPVVVGARAGILVSLVCGLASALFVPPVSVSLSDEGPVLIQRPEFFHTLGLPFTPERTLIPWSTVTAAEVHTDEQVWMVVLETPGRGFVVAEGTDGLPEAARATRFAEALNAAQKAHAHP
;
A
#
# COMPACT_ATOMS: atom_id res chain seq x y z
N MET A 1 -39.61 16.95 27.31
CA MET A 1 -38.77 17.82 26.46
C MET A 1 -38.07 16.94 25.44
N ARG A 2 -38.37 17.08 24.14
CA ARG A 2 -37.65 16.37 23.08
C ARG A 2 -36.34 17.11 22.86
N PHE A 3 -35.22 16.45 23.13
CA PHE A 3 -33.90 16.93 22.71
C PHE A 3 -33.85 16.83 21.19
N GLU A 4 -34.16 17.92 20.49
CA GLU A 4 -33.89 18.04 19.07
C GLU A 4 -32.39 18.26 18.93
N LEU A 5 -31.67 17.24 18.45
CA LEU A 5 -30.27 17.41 18.06
C LEU A 5 -30.24 18.47 16.94
N PRO A 6 -29.33 19.45 17.01
CA PRO A 6 -29.18 20.43 15.94
C PRO A 6 -28.90 19.70 14.62
N ASP A 7 -29.53 20.12 13.51
CA ASP A 7 -29.46 19.45 12.19
C ASP A 7 -28.02 19.08 11.77
N ASN A 8 -27.04 19.89 12.15
CA ASN A 8 -25.62 19.68 11.88
C ASN A 8 -25.06 18.38 12.53
N ALA A 9 -25.56 18.00 13.71
CA ALA A 9 -25.17 16.77 14.39
C ALA A 9 -25.72 15.54 13.66
N ARG A 10 -26.95 15.64 13.14
CA ARG A 10 -27.57 14.57 12.33
C ARG A 10 -26.80 14.34 11.04
N GLU A 11 -26.39 15.42 10.36
CA GLU A 11 -25.53 15.32 9.17
C GLU A 11 -24.16 14.71 9.51
N ALA A 12 -23.54 15.12 10.62
CA ALA A 12 -22.26 14.55 11.06
C ALA A 12 -22.35 13.04 11.36
N PHE A 13 -23.42 12.59 12.03
CA PHE A 13 -23.65 11.16 12.27
C PHE A 13 -23.92 10.38 10.97
N GLN A 14 -24.62 10.98 10.01
CA GLN A 14 -24.80 10.36 8.69
C GLN A 14 -23.47 10.20 7.96
N PHE A 15 -22.60 11.20 8.00
CA PHE A 15 -21.25 11.10 7.44
C PHE A 15 -20.41 10.03 8.14
N LEU A 16 -20.45 9.97 9.47
CA LEU A 16 -19.72 8.95 10.24
C LEU A 16 -20.22 7.54 9.93
N ALA A 17 -21.53 7.34 9.87
CA ALA A 17 -22.13 6.06 9.50
C ALA A 17 -21.76 5.64 8.07
N LEU A 18 -21.69 6.60 7.14
CA LEU A 18 -21.30 6.36 5.76
C LEU A 18 -19.81 6.00 5.65
N ALA A 19 -18.95 6.65 6.45
CA ALA A 19 -17.54 6.31 6.56
C ALA A 19 -17.34 4.90 7.14
N LEU A 20 -18.03 4.56 8.23
CA LEU A 20 -17.99 3.23 8.82
C LEU A 20 -18.49 2.15 7.85
N GLY A 21 -19.62 2.42 7.16
CA GLY A 21 -20.16 1.53 6.13
C GLY A 21 -19.19 1.32 4.98
N ALA A 22 -18.51 2.37 4.53
CA ALA A 22 -17.47 2.28 3.50
C ALA A 22 -16.28 1.43 3.94
N VAL A 23 -15.79 1.61 5.19
CA VAL A 23 -14.71 0.79 5.75
C VAL A 23 -15.11 -0.69 5.83
N LEU A 24 -16.34 -0.98 6.23
CA LEU A 24 -16.84 -2.34 6.36
C LEU A 24 -16.99 -3.03 4.99
N LEU A 25 -17.52 -2.30 4.00
CA LEU A 25 -17.58 -2.74 2.61
C LEU A 25 -16.20 -2.99 2.02
N LEU A 26 -15.23 -2.11 2.31
CA LEU A 26 -13.84 -2.27 1.87
C LEU A 26 -13.21 -3.53 2.48
N ARG A 27 -13.46 -3.79 3.77
CA ARG A 27 -12.97 -5.00 4.43
C ARG A 27 -13.57 -6.27 3.82
N TRP A 28 -14.86 -6.24 3.50
CA TRP A 28 -15.52 -7.35 2.80
C TRP A 28 -15.00 -7.53 1.37
N ALA A 29 -14.84 -6.44 0.62
CA ALA A 29 -14.28 -6.49 -0.72
C ALA A 29 -12.85 -7.03 -0.71
N HIS A 30 -12.04 -6.67 0.28
CA HIS A 30 -10.69 -7.22 0.47
C HIS A 30 -10.73 -8.73 0.73
N TRP A 31 -11.55 -9.19 1.68
CA TRP A 31 -11.73 -10.61 1.96
C TRP A 31 -12.22 -11.40 0.73
N GLY A 32 -13.14 -10.82 -0.03
CA GLY A 32 -13.61 -11.36 -1.29
C GLY A 32 -12.51 -11.42 -2.35
N LEU A 33 -11.67 -10.39 -2.46
CA LEU A 33 -10.56 -10.37 -3.40
C LEU A 33 -9.45 -11.36 -3.01
N GLU A 34 -9.06 -11.47 -1.74
CA GLU A 34 -8.07 -12.45 -1.29
C GLU A 34 -8.51 -13.89 -1.59
N SER A 35 -9.80 -14.20 -1.39
CA SER A 35 -10.35 -15.52 -1.68
C SER A 35 -10.47 -15.82 -3.18
N TRP A 36 -10.63 -14.80 -4.02
CA TRP A 36 -10.70 -14.94 -5.48
C TRP A 36 -9.33 -14.89 -6.18
N LEU A 37 -8.38 -14.12 -5.64
CA LEU A 37 -7.05 -13.89 -6.20
C LEU A 37 -5.99 -14.82 -5.58
N ALA A 38 -6.37 -16.03 -5.19
CA ALA A 38 -5.40 -17.10 -4.90
C ALA A 38 -5.21 -18.01 -6.12
N PRO A 39 -4.43 -17.61 -7.16
CA PRO A 39 -3.92 -18.57 -8.14
C PRO A 39 -3.12 -19.68 -7.47
N PRO A 40 -2.99 -20.86 -8.11
CA PRO A 40 -2.11 -21.90 -7.62
C PRO A 40 -0.66 -21.38 -7.59
N LEU A 41 -0.10 -21.26 -6.39
CA LEU A 41 1.30 -20.92 -6.17
C LEU A 41 2.15 -22.09 -6.68
N THR A 42 2.92 -21.89 -7.75
CA THR A 42 3.62 -22.97 -8.47
C THR A 42 5.01 -23.28 -7.91
N THR A 43 5.61 -22.37 -7.13
CA THR A 43 6.97 -22.54 -6.59
C THR A 43 7.07 -22.19 -5.10
N ALA A 44 7.97 -22.86 -4.36
CA ALA A 44 8.22 -22.56 -2.94
C ALA A 44 8.58 -21.09 -2.67
N LEU A 45 9.27 -20.45 -3.63
CA LEU A 45 9.61 -19.03 -3.59
C LEU A 45 8.36 -18.14 -3.73
N SER A 46 7.48 -18.43 -4.69
CA SER A 46 6.20 -17.71 -4.84
C SER A 46 5.29 -17.82 -3.61
N VAL A 47 5.27 -18.99 -2.95
CA VAL A 47 4.51 -19.19 -1.70
C VAL A 47 5.07 -18.32 -0.57
N SER A 48 6.40 -18.26 -0.47
CA SER A 48 7.07 -17.46 0.57
C SER A 48 6.85 -15.97 0.34
N ILE A 49 6.91 -15.51 -0.92
CA ILE A 49 6.66 -14.12 -1.34
C ILE A 49 5.21 -13.67 -1.02
N ALA A 50 4.21 -14.54 -1.20
CA ALA A 50 2.82 -14.17 -0.98
C ALA A 50 2.56 -13.67 0.45
N GLY A 51 3.25 -14.24 1.44
CA GLY A 51 3.17 -13.82 2.84
C GLY A 51 3.81 -12.46 3.14
N LEU A 52 4.60 -11.91 2.20
CA LEU A 52 5.38 -10.67 2.34
C LEU A 52 4.75 -9.48 1.61
N ARG A 53 3.52 -9.63 1.12
CA ARG A 53 2.82 -8.56 0.39
C ARG A 53 2.05 -7.62 1.31
N CYS A 54 2.05 -7.84 2.63
CA CYS A 54 1.39 -7.00 3.63
C CYS A 54 -0.08 -6.62 3.28
N GLY A 55 -0.83 -7.46 2.56
CA GLY A 55 -2.21 -7.16 2.13
C GLY A 55 -2.33 -6.24 0.91
N TYR A 56 -1.24 -6.01 0.15
CA TYR A 56 -1.32 -5.40 -1.18
C TYR A 56 -1.77 -6.42 -2.24
N LEU A 57 -2.61 -5.96 -3.17
CA LEU A 57 -3.17 -6.75 -4.25
C LEU A 57 -2.26 -6.70 -5.49
N ILE A 58 -1.11 -7.34 -5.42
CA ILE A 58 -0.11 -7.34 -6.50
C ILE A 58 -0.31 -8.58 -7.38
N GLY A 59 -0.50 -8.36 -8.69
CA GLY A 59 -0.69 -9.44 -9.66
C GLY A 59 0.58 -10.25 -9.94
N ASP A 60 1.77 -9.66 -9.76
CA ASP A 60 3.05 -10.32 -10.01
C ASP A 60 3.55 -11.17 -8.83
N HIS A 61 3.66 -12.49 -9.05
CA HIS A 61 4.11 -13.50 -8.08
C HIS A 61 5.58 -13.39 -7.65
N HIS A 62 6.37 -12.62 -8.38
CA HIS A 62 7.78 -12.38 -8.08
C HIS A 62 8.01 -11.05 -7.37
N THR A 63 6.94 -10.31 -7.06
CA THR A 63 7.00 -9.04 -6.35
C THR A 63 6.54 -9.16 -4.89
N TRP A 64 7.31 -8.58 -3.98
CA TRP A 64 6.99 -8.41 -2.56
C TRP A 64 7.16 -6.97 -2.10
N VAL A 65 6.63 -6.65 -0.93
CA VAL A 65 6.56 -5.28 -0.39
C VAL A 65 7.56 -5.13 0.76
N VAL A 66 8.21 -3.97 0.83
CA VAL A 66 9.18 -3.62 1.90
C VAL A 66 8.53 -2.60 2.83
N GLY A 67 8.63 -2.80 4.16
CA GLY A 67 8.15 -1.84 5.15
C GLY A 67 6.64 -1.56 5.09
N GLY A 68 5.84 -2.52 4.64
CA GLY A 68 4.42 -2.31 4.41
C GLY A 68 3.62 -2.14 5.70
N GLN A 69 2.94 -1.00 5.86
CA GLN A 69 1.93 -0.84 6.93
C GLN A 69 0.72 -1.75 6.73
N ASP A 70 0.06 -2.06 7.85
CA ASP A 70 -1.17 -2.82 7.87
C ASP A 70 -2.25 -2.16 6.98
N LEU A 71 -3.11 -2.99 6.38
CA LEU A 71 -4.18 -2.50 5.51
C LEU A 71 -5.12 -1.50 6.22
N PRO A 72 -5.53 -1.69 7.49
CA PRO A 72 -6.34 -0.71 8.21
C PRO A 72 -5.72 0.68 8.24
N GLY A 73 -4.43 0.82 8.55
CA GLY A 73 -3.73 2.10 8.57
C GLY A 73 -3.76 2.79 7.21
N ARG A 74 -3.48 2.05 6.12
CA ARG A 74 -3.51 2.58 4.75
C ARG A 74 -4.90 3.04 4.31
N VAL A 75 -5.93 2.25 4.63
CA VAL A 75 -7.32 2.60 4.31
C VAL A 75 -7.77 3.82 5.13
N ALA A 76 -7.41 3.91 6.41
CA ALA A 76 -7.70 5.07 7.24
C ALA A 76 -7.07 6.34 6.65
N LEU A 77 -5.81 6.26 6.21
CA LEU A 77 -5.12 7.37 5.55
C LEU A 77 -5.80 7.76 4.23
N ALA A 78 -6.23 6.80 3.42
CA ALA A 78 -6.99 7.07 2.18
C ALA A 78 -8.31 7.80 2.47
N VAL A 79 -9.02 7.43 3.53
CA VAL A 79 -10.25 8.12 3.97
C VAL A 79 -9.93 9.55 4.44
N LEU A 80 -8.88 9.74 5.23
CA LEU A 80 -8.46 11.09 5.66
C LEU A 80 -8.09 11.98 4.48
N LEU A 81 -7.34 11.45 3.51
CA LEU A 81 -7.01 12.16 2.27
C LEU A 81 -8.26 12.51 1.45
N SER A 82 -9.29 11.65 1.48
CA SER A 82 -10.57 11.97 0.83
C SER A 82 -11.29 13.18 1.44
N LEU A 83 -11.23 13.33 2.77
CA LEU A 83 -11.81 14.47 3.47
C LEU A 83 -11.06 15.77 3.11
N VAL A 84 -9.72 15.72 3.08
CA VAL A 84 -8.89 16.84 2.62
C VAL A 84 -9.18 17.16 1.15
N GLY A 85 -9.34 16.14 0.30
CA GLY A 85 -9.77 16.28 -1.09
C GLY A 85 -11.13 16.97 -1.22
N GLY A 86 -12.06 16.69 -0.30
CA GLY A 86 -13.34 17.39 -0.19
C GLY A 86 -13.20 18.88 0.10
N LEU A 87 -12.32 19.25 1.02
CA LEU A 87 -12.02 20.66 1.31
C LEU A 87 -11.39 21.36 0.09
N GLY A 88 -10.44 20.71 -0.57
CA GLY A 88 -9.83 21.20 -1.81
C GLY A 88 -10.86 21.38 -2.93
N GLY A 89 -11.74 20.40 -3.12
CA GLY A 89 -12.84 20.45 -4.07
C GLY A 89 -13.85 21.55 -3.77
N ALA A 90 -14.18 21.78 -2.49
CA ALA A 90 -15.05 22.87 -2.05
C ALA A 90 -14.43 24.25 -2.37
N ALA A 91 -13.14 24.42 -2.06
CA ALA A 91 -12.39 25.64 -2.36
C ALA A 91 -12.34 25.90 -3.88
N PHE A 92 -12.10 24.86 -4.68
CA PHE A 92 -12.14 24.96 -6.14
C PHE A 92 -13.54 25.35 -6.64
N GLY A 93 -14.59 24.71 -6.14
CA GLY A 93 -15.98 25.04 -6.47
C GLY A 93 -16.35 26.48 -6.10
N TRP A 94 -15.80 27.01 -5.00
CA TRP A 94 -15.96 28.41 -4.59
C TRP A 94 -15.24 29.37 -5.56
N LEU A 95 -14.01 29.06 -5.96
CA LEU A 95 -13.26 29.85 -6.96
C LEU A 95 -14.00 29.91 -8.29
N VAL A 96 -14.54 28.78 -8.76
CA VAL A 96 -15.34 28.71 -10.00
C VAL A 96 -16.60 29.57 -9.87
N LYS A 97 -17.31 29.50 -8.73
CA LYS A 97 -18.49 30.34 -8.46
C LYS A 97 -18.14 31.83 -8.57
N ARG A 98 -17.02 32.22 -7.94
CA ARG A 98 -16.56 33.61 -7.88
C ARG A 98 -16.20 34.15 -9.26
N LYS A 99 -15.60 33.33 -10.13
CA LYS A 99 -15.07 33.77 -11.43
C LYS A 99 -16.07 33.71 -12.58
N TRP A 100 -17.00 32.75 -12.60
CA TRP A 100 -17.83 32.51 -13.80
C TRP A 100 -19.31 32.78 -13.65
N ASN A 101 -19.94 32.50 -12.51
CA ASN A 101 -21.37 32.78 -12.38
C ASN A 101 -21.87 32.74 -10.92
N PRO A 102 -22.03 33.90 -10.25
CA PRO A 102 -22.44 33.93 -8.85
C PRO A 102 -23.88 33.44 -8.63
N LYS A 103 -24.71 33.42 -9.69
CA LYS A 103 -26.11 32.98 -9.67
C LYS A 103 -26.30 31.48 -9.89
N ARG A 104 -25.28 30.72 -10.32
CA ARG A 104 -25.39 29.26 -10.48
C ARG A 104 -25.37 28.57 -9.10
N GLY A 105 -26.34 27.69 -8.89
CA GLY A 105 -26.53 26.95 -7.64
C GLY A 105 -25.39 25.97 -7.33
N ARG A 106 -24.93 26.02 -6.06
CA ARG A 106 -24.13 25.03 -5.32
C ARG A 106 -22.85 24.44 -5.97
N PRO A 107 -22.03 25.19 -6.73
CA PRO A 107 -20.75 24.66 -7.25
C PRO A 107 -19.77 24.23 -6.15
N VAL A 108 -19.85 24.84 -4.96
CA VAL A 108 -19.06 24.44 -3.78
C VAL A 108 -19.38 23.01 -3.34
N VAL A 109 -20.66 22.65 -3.26
CA VAL A 109 -21.10 21.32 -2.83
C VAL A 109 -20.75 20.26 -3.87
N VAL A 110 -20.93 20.58 -5.16
CA VAL A 110 -20.54 19.70 -6.26
C VAL A 110 -19.02 19.48 -6.25
N GLY A 111 -18.25 20.55 -6.10
CA GLY A 111 -16.79 20.49 -5.99
C GLY A 111 -16.34 19.64 -4.80
N ALA A 112 -16.95 19.82 -3.62
CA ALA A 112 -16.65 19.03 -2.43
C ALA A 112 -16.89 17.53 -2.66
N ARG A 113 -18.05 17.16 -3.23
CA ARG A 113 -18.40 15.77 -3.52
C ARG A 113 -17.46 15.15 -4.55
N ALA A 114 -17.13 15.89 -5.61
CA ALA A 114 -16.19 15.43 -6.62
C ALA A 114 -14.79 15.24 -6.02
N GLY A 115 -14.33 16.18 -5.19
CA GLY A 115 -13.06 16.08 -4.48
C GLY A 115 -12.97 14.85 -3.58
N ILE A 116 -13.99 14.61 -2.74
CA ILE A 116 -14.06 13.40 -1.89
C ILE A 116 -13.98 12.15 -2.74
N LEU A 117 -14.81 12.04 -3.78
CA LEU A 117 -14.93 10.82 -4.58
C LEU A 117 -13.63 10.51 -5.33
N VAL A 118 -13.03 11.52 -5.98
CA VAL A 118 -11.76 11.36 -6.71
C VAL A 118 -10.64 10.98 -5.75
N SER A 119 -10.47 11.72 -4.64
CA SER A 119 -9.43 11.45 -3.67
C SER A 119 -9.62 10.10 -2.97
N LEU A 120 -10.86 9.68 -2.71
CA LEU A 120 -11.15 8.37 -2.13
C LEU A 120 -10.79 7.24 -3.10
N VAL A 121 -11.21 7.32 -4.38
CA VAL A 121 -10.89 6.29 -5.38
C VAL A 121 -9.38 6.19 -5.59
N CYS A 122 -8.70 7.32 -5.75
CA CYS A 122 -7.24 7.34 -5.89
C CYS A 122 -6.52 6.86 -4.63
N GLY A 123 -6.98 7.26 -3.44
CA GLY A 123 -6.42 6.85 -2.16
C GLY A 123 -6.57 5.35 -1.92
N LEU A 124 -7.75 4.79 -2.20
CA LEU A 124 -8.01 3.35 -2.08
C LEU A 124 -7.22 2.55 -3.11
N ALA A 125 -7.17 3.01 -4.36
CA ALA A 125 -6.36 2.36 -5.38
C ALA A 125 -4.88 2.34 -4.97
N SER A 126 -4.38 3.44 -4.41
CA SER A 126 -3.00 3.53 -3.91
C SER A 126 -2.78 2.62 -2.71
N ALA A 127 -3.68 2.65 -1.72
CA ALA A 127 -3.64 1.80 -0.54
C ALA A 127 -3.64 0.31 -0.87
N LEU A 128 -4.35 -0.10 -1.92
CA LEU A 128 -4.52 -1.51 -2.29
C LEU A 128 -3.46 -2.02 -3.26
N PHE A 129 -3.07 -1.22 -4.25
CA PHE A 129 -2.28 -1.70 -5.40
C PHE A 129 -0.89 -1.08 -5.51
N VAL A 130 -0.61 0.02 -4.78
CA VAL A 130 0.60 0.81 -4.97
C VAL A 130 1.43 0.83 -3.69
N PRO A 131 2.29 -0.19 -3.47
CA PRO A 131 3.24 -0.14 -2.36
C PRO A 131 4.26 0.98 -2.58
N PRO A 132 4.72 1.65 -1.50
CA PRO A 132 5.76 2.67 -1.60
C PRO A 132 7.10 2.07 -2.01
N VAL A 133 7.45 0.92 -1.45
CA VAL A 133 8.66 0.17 -1.79
C VAL A 133 8.28 -1.28 -2.04
N SER A 134 8.72 -1.81 -3.18
CA SER A 134 8.55 -3.21 -3.54
C SER A 134 9.79 -3.72 -4.23
N VAL A 135 10.06 -5.01 -4.13
CA VAL A 135 11.14 -5.65 -4.88
C VAL A 135 10.52 -6.71 -5.78
N SER A 136 10.98 -6.78 -7.01
CA SER A 136 10.58 -7.79 -8.00
C SER A 136 11.79 -8.65 -8.36
N LEU A 137 11.65 -9.98 -8.41
CA LEU A 137 12.72 -10.86 -8.89
C LEU A 137 12.74 -10.89 -10.42
N SER A 138 13.91 -10.69 -11.00
CA SER A 138 14.19 -10.90 -12.42
C SER A 138 15.38 -11.84 -12.60
N ASP A 139 15.57 -12.35 -13.82
CA ASP A 139 16.68 -13.25 -14.15
C ASP A 139 18.06 -12.60 -13.94
N GLU A 140 18.15 -11.27 -14.08
CA GLU A 140 19.39 -10.51 -13.88
C GLU A 140 19.66 -10.21 -12.40
N GLY A 141 18.62 -10.20 -11.58
CA GLY A 141 18.71 -9.81 -10.18
C GLY A 141 17.39 -9.29 -9.59
N PRO A 142 17.34 -9.06 -8.28
CA PRO A 142 16.27 -8.32 -7.65
C PRO A 142 16.24 -6.86 -8.13
N VAL A 143 15.05 -6.40 -8.53
CA VAL A 143 14.77 -5.02 -8.93
C VAL A 143 14.03 -4.33 -7.79
N LEU A 144 14.70 -3.39 -7.13
CA LEU A 144 14.10 -2.53 -6.13
C LEU A 144 13.30 -1.43 -6.84
N ILE A 145 12.02 -1.35 -6.54
CA ILE A 145 11.06 -0.39 -7.08
C ILE A 145 10.64 0.54 -5.94
N GLN A 146 11.08 1.79 -6.00
CA GLN A 146 10.73 2.83 -5.03
C GLN A 146 9.78 3.84 -5.66
N ARG A 147 8.76 4.24 -4.91
CA ARG A 147 7.77 5.24 -5.33
C ARG A 147 7.73 6.39 -4.34
N PRO A 148 7.40 7.60 -4.81
CA PRO A 148 7.04 8.69 -3.91
C PRO A 148 5.89 8.24 -3.01
N GLU A 149 5.95 8.61 -1.74
CA GLU A 149 5.00 8.14 -0.72
C GLU A 149 4.45 9.29 0.12
N PHE A 150 3.23 9.11 0.62
CA PHE A 150 2.67 9.96 1.66
C PHE A 150 2.80 9.27 3.01
N PHE A 151 3.39 9.98 3.98
CA PHE A 151 3.54 9.56 5.38
C PHE A 151 4.16 8.16 5.53
N HIS A 152 5.10 7.79 4.66
CA HIS A 152 5.73 6.46 4.66
C HIS A 152 4.75 5.27 4.56
N THR A 153 3.54 5.51 4.06
CA THR A 153 2.42 4.58 4.19
C THR A 153 1.74 4.31 2.85
N LEU A 154 1.51 5.37 2.06
CA LEU A 154 0.70 5.30 0.86
C LEU A 154 1.54 5.68 -0.35
N GLY A 155 1.89 4.68 -1.16
CA GLY A 155 2.63 4.86 -2.40
C GLY A 155 1.79 5.63 -3.41
N LEU A 156 2.40 6.57 -4.11
CA LEU A 156 1.74 7.38 -5.12
C LEU A 156 1.84 6.73 -6.51
N PRO A 157 0.82 6.91 -7.36
CA PRO A 157 0.77 6.32 -8.70
C PRO A 157 1.66 7.09 -9.70
N PHE A 158 2.83 7.54 -9.25
CA PHE A 158 3.84 8.18 -10.09
C PHE A 158 4.85 7.16 -10.60
N THR A 159 5.67 7.58 -11.56
CA THR A 159 6.74 6.77 -12.13
C THR A 159 7.67 6.29 -11.01
N PRO A 160 7.84 4.97 -10.81
CA PRO A 160 8.75 4.46 -9.81
C PRO A 160 10.21 4.64 -10.26
N GLU A 161 11.09 4.88 -9.30
CA GLU A 161 12.52 4.68 -9.47
C GLU A 161 12.81 3.17 -9.39
N ARG A 162 13.66 2.68 -10.30
CA ARG A 162 14.00 1.26 -10.38
C ARG A 162 15.50 1.09 -10.27
N THR A 163 15.93 0.29 -9.31
CA THR A 163 17.33 -0.04 -9.10
C THR A 163 17.48 -1.55 -9.25
N LEU A 164 18.18 -1.98 -10.30
CA LEU A 164 18.58 -3.38 -10.46
C LEU A 164 19.78 -3.66 -9.56
N ILE A 165 19.69 -4.72 -8.76
CA ILE A 165 20.80 -5.25 -7.97
C ILE A 165 21.22 -6.56 -8.65
N PRO A 166 22.31 -6.58 -9.43
CA PRO A 166 22.70 -7.77 -10.17
C PRO A 166 23.02 -8.93 -9.23
N TRP A 167 22.66 -10.16 -9.60
CA TRP A 167 22.99 -11.35 -8.80
C TRP A 167 24.49 -11.49 -8.50
N SER A 168 25.35 -11.04 -9.40
CA SER A 168 26.81 -11.04 -9.23
C SER A 168 27.30 -10.16 -8.08
N THR A 169 26.50 -9.18 -7.65
CA THR A 169 26.82 -8.27 -6.55
C THR A 169 26.25 -8.74 -5.21
N VAL A 170 25.30 -9.67 -5.22
CA VAL A 170 24.68 -10.22 -4.01
C VAL A 170 25.62 -11.29 -3.44
N THR A 171 26.16 -11.05 -2.24
CA THR A 171 27.00 -12.03 -1.53
C THR A 171 26.17 -13.01 -0.71
N ALA A 172 25.17 -12.50 0.01
CA ALA A 172 24.28 -13.30 0.85
C ALA A 172 22.94 -12.58 1.07
N ALA A 173 21.91 -13.37 1.38
CA ALA A 173 20.68 -12.89 1.99
C ALA A 173 20.63 -13.33 3.46
N GLU A 174 20.67 -12.38 4.39
CA GLU A 174 20.64 -12.63 5.83
C GLU A 174 19.35 -12.09 6.45
N VAL A 175 18.88 -12.75 7.51
CA VAL A 175 17.78 -12.26 8.34
C VAL A 175 18.37 -11.64 9.60
N HIS A 176 18.23 -10.33 9.74
CA HIS A 176 18.52 -9.63 10.99
C HIS A 176 17.23 -9.50 11.79
N THR A 177 17.26 -9.90 13.06
CA THR A 177 16.15 -9.67 13.99
C THR A 177 16.63 -8.69 15.04
N ASP A 178 15.96 -7.54 15.15
CA ASP A 178 16.23 -6.53 16.16
C ASP A 178 14.95 -6.24 16.95
N GLU A 179 14.98 -6.53 18.25
CA GLU A 179 14.00 -6.44 19.37
C GLU A 179 12.49 -6.64 19.10
N GLN A 180 11.94 -6.29 17.94
CA GLN A 180 10.56 -6.53 17.47
C GLN A 180 10.41 -6.57 15.93
N VAL A 181 11.50 -6.49 15.16
CA VAL A 181 11.48 -6.37 13.69
C VAL A 181 12.48 -7.36 13.09
N TRP A 182 12.05 -8.10 12.08
CA TRP A 182 12.94 -8.88 11.24
C TRP A 182 13.14 -8.16 9.90
N MET A 183 14.36 -8.22 9.39
CA MET A 183 14.75 -7.65 8.10
C MET A 183 15.52 -8.69 7.30
N VAL A 184 15.16 -8.87 6.03
CA VAL A 184 15.98 -9.63 5.08
C VAL A 184 16.85 -8.62 4.35
N VAL A 185 18.16 -8.74 4.49
CA VAL A 185 19.14 -7.84 3.89
C VAL A 185 19.89 -8.60 2.80
N LEU A 186 19.90 -8.03 1.60
CA LEU A 186 20.84 -8.43 0.56
C LEU A 186 22.17 -7.71 0.81
N GLU A 187 23.19 -8.47 1.13
CA GLU A 187 24.54 -7.93 1.25
C GLU A 187 25.15 -7.71 -0.13
N THR A 188 25.70 -6.52 -0.34
CA THR A 188 26.54 -6.18 -1.49
C THR A 188 27.84 -5.54 -0.99
N PRO A 189 28.93 -5.54 -1.78
CA PRO A 189 30.20 -4.91 -1.38
C PRO A 189 30.02 -3.44 -0.97
N GLY A 190 30.05 -3.18 0.34
CA GLY A 190 29.97 -1.84 0.93
C GLY A 190 28.56 -1.31 1.22
N ARG A 191 27.47 -2.05 0.94
CA ARG A 191 26.08 -1.68 1.30
C ARG A 191 25.19 -2.89 1.55
N GLY A 192 24.36 -2.82 2.58
CA GLY A 192 23.22 -3.73 2.76
C GLY A 192 21.94 -3.11 2.21
N PHE A 193 21.16 -3.87 1.45
CA PHE A 193 19.83 -3.47 1.00
C PHE A 193 18.77 -4.25 1.77
N VAL A 194 17.98 -3.56 2.59
CA VAL A 194 16.79 -4.15 3.21
C VAL A 194 15.80 -4.44 2.10
N VAL A 195 15.56 -5.72 1.85
CA VAL A 195 14.62 -6.17 0.82
C VAL A 195 13.31 -6.64 1.41
N ALA A 196 13.24 -7.07 2.67
CA ALA A 196 11.97 -7.33 3.33
C ALA A 196 12.08 -6.91 4.80
N GLU A 197 10.97 -6.47 5.38
CA GLU A 197 10.88 -6.05 6.77
C GLU A 197 9.50 -6.42 7.30
N GLY A 198 9.43 -6.88 8.56
CA GLY A 198 8.17 -7.17 9.23
C GLY A 198 8.33 -7.16 10.75
N THR A 199 7.20 -7.12 11.46
CA THR A 199 7.17 -7.08 12.93
C THR A 199 7.10 -8.49 13.53
N ASP A 200 7.61 -8.69 14.73
CA ASP A 200 7.71 -10.01 15.36
C ASP A 200 6.35 -10.61 15.73
N GLY A 201 5.81 -11.40 14.81
CA GLY A 201 5.12 -12.63 15.13
C GLY A 201 6.05 -13.82 14.88
N LEU A 202 6.13 -14.78 15.80
CA LEU A 202 6.81 -16.08 15.59
C LEU A 202 6.58 -16.73 14.20
N PRO A 203 5.36 -16.70 13.60
CA PRO A 203 5.17 -17.20 12.25
C PRO A 203 5.76 -16.32 11.13
N GLU A 204 6.07 -15.05 11.37
CA GLU A 204 6.65 -14.12 10.41
C GLU A 204 8.18 -14.23 10.34
N ALA A 205 8.86 -14.36 11.47
CA ALA A 205 10.31 -14.62 11.50
C ALA A 205 10.67 -15.93 10.77
N ALA A 206 9.89 -16.99 10.98
CA ALA A 206 10.07 -18.26 10.25
C ALA A 206 9.83 -18.14 8.73
N ARG A 207 8.94 -17.23 8.30
CA ARG A 207 8.74 -16.92 6.87
C ARG A 207 9.93 -16.14 6.31
N ALA A 208 10.48 -15.21 7.08
CA ALA A 208 11.67 -14.45 6.72
C ALA A 208 12.88 -15.36 6.49
N THR A 209 13.10 -16.33 7.38
CA THR A 209 14.19 -17.31 7.22
C THR A 209 14.02 -18.15 5.96
N ARG A 210 12.82 -18.70 5.71
CA ARG A 210 12.54 -19.46 4.48
C ARG A 210 12.70 -18.62 3.22
N PHE A 211 12.35 -17.33 3.30
CA PHE A 211 12.54 -16.42 2.19
C PHE A 211 14.02 -16.15 1.92
N ALA A 212 14.83 -15.91 2.95
CA ALA A 212 16.28 -15.78 2.81
C ALA A 212 16.94 -17.05 2.25
N GLU A 213 16.53 -18.23 2.73
CA GLU A 213 16.97 -19.52 2.18
C GLU A 213 16.63 -19.67 0.70
N ALA A 214 15.41 -19.31 0.31
CA ALA A 214 14.96 -19.38 -1.08
C ALA A 214 15.70 -18.37 -1.98
N LEU A 215 16.02 -17.17 -1.48
CA LEU A 215 16.87 -16.19 -2.16
C LEU A 215 18.29 -16.70 -2.37
N ASN A 216 18.90 -17.28 -1.33
CA ASN A 216 20.24 -17.88 -1.42
C ASN A 216 20.27 -19.07 -2.40
N ALA A 217 19.18 -19.85 -2.46
CA ALA A 217 19.05 -20.93 -3.45
C ALA A 217 18.95 -20.39 -4.89
N ALA A 218 18.17 -19.32 -5.11
CA ALA A 218 18.06 -18.66 -6.40
C ALA A 218 19.41 -18.06 -6.85
N GLN A 219 20.11 -17.36 -5.96
CA GLN A 219 21.46 -16.83 -6.21
C GLN A 219 22.42 -17.95 -6.67
N LYS A 220 22.45 -19.09 -5.96
CA LYS A 220 23.29 -20.24 -6.33
C LYS A 220 22.97 -20.82 -7.70
N ALA A 221 21.69 -20.87 -8.07
CA ALA A 221 21.27 -21.34 -9.39
C ALA A 221 21.78 -20.42 -10.51
N HIS A 222 21.87 -19.11 -10.27
CA HIS A 222 22.39 -18.14 -11.23
C HIS A 222 23.93 -18.02 -11.22
N ALA A 223 24.61 -18.44 -10.16
CA ALA A 223 26.08 -18.41 -10.06
C ALA A 223 26.77 -19.53 -10.87
N HIS A 224 26.05 -20.57 -11.27
CA HIS A 224 26.55 -21.71 -12.04
C HIS A 224 25.69 -21.96 -13.28
N PRO A 225 25.83 -21.15 -14.36
CA PRO A 225 25.24 -21.45 -15.65
C PRO A 225 25.84 -22.70 -16.31
#